data_AF-A0A7J4M9Q1-F1
#
_entry.id   AF-A0A7J4M9Q1-F1
#
_cell.length_a   1.000
_cell.length_b   1.000
_cell.length_c   1.000
_cell.angle_alpha   90.00
_cell.angle_beta   90.00
_cell.angle_gamma   90.00
#
_symmetry.space_group_name_H-M   'P 1'
#
loop_
_entity.id
_entity.type
_entity.pdbx_description
1 polymer ?
#
loop_
_entity_poly.entity_id
_entity_poly.type
_entity_poly.pdbx_seq_one_letter_code
_entity_poly.pdbx_strand_id
1 'polypeptide(L)' 'MGELVHLAVRVGYLGDAFHGSQIQPDVVTVQGELQRVLRSLGWWKDDEHTMI' A
#
# COMPACT_ATOMS: atom_id res chain seq x y z
N MET A 1 15.33 -20.09 -5.59
CA MET A 1 15.00 -18.78 -4.99
C MET A 1 14.25 -17.99 -6.04
N GLY A 2 13.14 -17.33 -5.66
CA GLY A 2 12.37 -16.49 -6.60
C GLY A 2 13.16 -15.23 -6.98
N GLU A 3 12.92 -14.72 -8.19
CA GLU A 3 13.48 -13.46 -8.69
C GLU A 3 12.76 -12.26 -8.05
N LEU A 4 13.50 -11.20 -7.73
CA LEU A 4 12.92 -9.92 -7.32
C LEU A 4 12.31 -9.23 -8.55
N VAL A 5 11.03 -8.85 -8.47
CA VAL A 5 10.32 -8.18 -9.56
C VAL A 5 9.78 -6.83 -9.12
N HIS A 6 9.72 -5.88 -10.05
CA HIS A 6 8.99 -4.62 -9.84
C HIS A 6 7.55 -4.77 -10.33
N LEU A 7 6.59 -4.49 -9.45
CA LEU A 7 5.16 -4.55 -9.74
C LEU A 7 4.57 -3.13 -9.77
N ALA A 8 3.95 -2.77 -10.89
CA ALA A 8 3.11 -1.58 -10.98
C ALA A 8 1.63 -2.01 -10.99
N VAL A 9 0.80 -1.36 -10.17
CA VAL A 9 -0.63 -1.62 -10.07
C VAL A 9 -1.44 -0.38 -10.40
N ARG A 10 -2.63 -0.58 -10.99
CA ARG A 10 -3.66 0.47 -11.11
C ARG A 10 -4.83 0.07 -10.23
N VAL A 11 -5.30 1.00 -9.41
CA VAL A 11 -6.39 0.77 -8.47
C VAL A 11 -7.43 1.87 -8.65
N GLY A 12 -8.69 1.47 -8.79
CA GLY A 12 -9.85 2.37 -8.66
C GLY A 12 -10.53 2.11 -7.31
N TYR A 13 -11.03 3.16 -6.67
CA TYR A 13 -11.69 3.08 -5.36
C TYR A 13 -12.82 4.10 -5.26
N LEU A 14 -13.81 3.82 -4.40
CA LEU A 14 -14.83 4.79 -4.01
C LEU A 14 -14.27 5.67 -2.89
N GLY A 15 -14.23 6.99 -3.13
CA GLY A 15 -13.52 7.93 -2.25
C GLY A 15 -14.18 8.18 -0.90
N ASP A 16 -15.50 7.95 -0.78
CA ASP A 16 -16.31 8.40 0.36
C ASP A 16 -15.89 7.82 1.72
N ALA A 17 -15.20 6.67 1.72
CA ALA A 17 -14.71 6.02 2.93
C ALA A 17 -13.28 6.45 3.33
N PHE A 18 -12.64 7.33 2.57
CA PHE A 18 -11.21 7.64 2.70
C PHE A 18 -10.96 9.15 2.78
N HIS A 19 -9.93 9.53 3.53
CA HIS A 19 -9.48 10.92 3.65
C HIS A 19 -8.38 11.23 2.62
N GLY A 20 -8.60 10.80 1.38
CA GLY A 20 -7.62 10.89 0.28
C GLY A 20 -6.71 9.67 0.16
N SER A 21 -5.74 9.77 -0.75
CA SER A 21 -4.88 8.64 -1.12
C SER A 21 -3.64 8.48 -0.24
N GLN A 22 -2.98 9.59 0.10
CA GLN A 22 -1.72 9.60 0.85
C GLN A 22 -1.96 9.28 2.34
N ILE A 23 -1.06 8.49 2.96
CA ILE A 23 -1.08 8.22 4.41
C ILE A 23 -0.98 9.52 5.21
N GLN A 24 -1.85 9.65 6.22
CA GLN A 24 -1.90 10.73 7.20
C GLN A 24 -2.17 10.12 8.59
N PRO A 25 -1.76 10.79 9.68
CA PRO A 25 -2.08 10.32 11.04
C PRO A 25 -3.59 10.23 11.27
N ASP A 26 -4.00 9.21 12.03
CA ASP A 26 -5.33 9.06 12.64
C ASP A 26 -6.54 9.01 11.68
N VAL A 27 -6.32 8.94 10.37
CA VAL A 27 -7.39 8.81 9.37
C VAL A 27 -7.13 7.66 8.40
N VAL A 28 -8.21 7.05 7.90
CA VAL A 28 -8.14 5.98 6.90
C VAL A 28 -7.87 6.59 5.52
N THR A 29 -6.85 6.08 4.83
CA THR A 29 -6.43 6.52 3.49
C THR A 29 -6.21 5.33 2.57
N VAL A 30 -6.25 5.56 1.26
CA VAL A 30 -6.14 4.48 0.27
C VAL A 30 -4.79 3.78 0.35
N GLN A 31 -3.69 4.53 0.45
CA GLN A 31 -2.36 3.97 0.60
C GLN A 31 -2.23 3.17 1.90
N GLY A 32 -2.83 3.63 3.00
CA GLY A 32 -2.82 2.91 4.28
C GLY A 32 -3.47 1.52 4.15
N GLU A 33 -4.65 1.45 3.53
CA GLU A 33 -5.32 0.17 3.29
C GLU A 33 -4.60 -0.72 2.29
N LEU A 34 -4.00 -0.16 1.23
CA LEU A 34 -3.16 -0.93 0.32
C LEU A 34 -1.94 -1.52 1.04
N GLN A 35 -1.25 -0.75 1.88
CA GLN A 35 -0.16 -1.27 2.70
C GLN A 35 -0.65 -2.38 3.64
N ARG A 36 -1.79 -2.21 4.32
CA ARG A 36 -2.37 -3.23 5.19
C ARG A 36 -2.64 -4.54 4.45
N VAL A 37 -3.24 -4.47 3.26
CA VAL A 37 -3.53 -5.65 2.44
C VAL A 37 -2.24 -6.30 1.92
N LEU A 38 -1.30 -5.53 1.38
CA LEU A 38 -0.02 -6.07 0.87
C LEU A 38 0.79 -6.75 1.97
N ARG A 39 0.76 -6.23 3.20
CA ARG A 39 1.34 -6.91 4.38
C ARG A 39 0.66 -8.23 4.69
N SER A 40 -0.68 -8.27 4.66
CA SER A 40 -1.44 -9.50 4.89
C SER A 40 -1.16 -10.59 3.84
N LEU A 41 -0.77 -10.19 2.63
CA LEU A 41 -0.34 -11.10 1.55
C LEU A 41 1.14 -11.51 1.67
N GLY A 42 1.91 -10.92 2.59
CA GLY A 42 3.36 -11.12 2.71
C GLY A 42 4.17 -10.45 1.60
N TRP A 43 3.59 -9.49 0.89
CA TRP A 43 4.22 -8.80 -0.25
C TRP A 43 4.92 -7.49 0.14
N TRP A 44 4.70 -7.02 1.37
CA TRP A 44 5.32 -5.82 1.92
C TRP A 44 5.89 -6.12 3.30
N LYS A 45 7.16 -5.79 3.52
CA LYS A 45 7.83 -5.88 4.82
C LYS A 45 8.31 -4.50 5.27
N ASP A 46 8.30 -4.25 6.58
CA ASP A 46 8.62 -2.93 7.17
C ASP A 46 10.09 -2.52 7.06
N ASP A 47 10.96 -3.53 7.00
CA ASP A 47 12.41 -3.44 7.00
C ASP A 47 13.00 -3.07 5.63
N GLU A 48 12.20 -3.13 4.56
CA GLU A 48 12.62 -2.82 3.20
C GLU A 48 12.02 -1.48 2.73
N HIS A 49 12.44 -0.36 3.35
CA HIS A 49 12.15 0.97 2.82
C HIS A 49 12.97 1.21 1.53
N THR A 50 12.50 0.68 0.41
CA THR A 50 12.99 1.12 -0.89
C THR A 50 12.36 2.47 -1.16
N MET A 51 13.14 3.53 -0.90
CA MET A 51 12.85 4.88 -1.37
C MET A 51 12.85 4.83 -2.89
N ILE A 52 11.66 4.79 -3.50
CA ILE A 52 11.47 5.03 -4.94
C ILE A 52 11.20 6.52 -5.14
#